data_AF-A0A7C2IGD4-F1
#
_entry.id   AF-A0A7C2IGD4-F1
#
_cell.length_a   1.000
_cell.length_b   1.000
_cell.length_c   1.000
_cell.angle_alpha   90.00
_cell.angle_beta   90.00
_cell.angle_gamma   90.00
#
_symmetry.space_group_name_H-M   'P 1'
#
loop_
_entity.id
_entity.type
_entity.pdbx_description
1 polymer ?
#
loop_
_entity_poly.entity_id
_entity_poly.type
_entity_poly.pdbx_seq_one_letter_code
_entity_poly.pdbx_strand_id
1 'polypeptide(L)'
;MDCHDAQSQMTAYLSGDLLAEDYRAVEAHVSSCSSCRVELDSFHQLWEALAAFPVGSPDPNLDRRILAQVSAELLDARTVPAAAIRWWGIAVAALAAAALSIGNSVLLPYEVAFQWCSRTLRAYALFADVSDTSFFFVVGTFYGLVPLLVVGLLSGWLLRTRPLIHGTAASLAFAVFVLPYVIIVCSALPAVFTLSLMVGIVVGALSGGVGGFWAGTHRWRLAH
;
A
#
# COMPACT_ATOMS: atom_id res chain seq x y z
N MET A 1 -44.34 6.72 8.79
CA MET A 1 -44.74 6.51 7.39
C MET A 1 -46.24 6.60 7.28
N ASP A 2 -46.72 7.01 6.12
CA ASP A 2 -48.14 6.94 5.79
C ASP A 2 -48.49 5.62 5.07
N CYS A 3 -49.76 5.45 4.71
CA CYS A 3 -50.24 4.23 4.05
C CYS A 3 -49.64 4.07 2.64
N HIS A 4 -49.39 5.16 1.93
CA HIS A 4 -48.88 5.10 0.56
C HIS A 4 -47.42 4.63 0.57
N ASP A 5 -46.61 5.18 1.47
CA ASP A 5 -45.23 4.74 1.71
C ASP A 5 -45.20 3.26 2.08
N ALA A 6 -46.03 2.84 3.04
CA ALA A 6 -46.09 1.46 3.50
C ALA A 6 -46.44 0.49 2.35
N GLN A 7 -47.46 0.82 1.56
CA GLN A 7 -47.89 0.03 0.39
C GLN A 7 -46.79 -0.11 -0.65
N SER A 8 -46.10 0.99 -0.97
CA SER A 8 -45.02 0.98 -1.98
C SER A 8 -43.85 0.08 -1.59
N GLN A 9 -43.67 -0.19 -0.29
CA GLN A 9 -42.57 -1.00 0.26
C GLN A 9 -42.95 -2.45 0.57
N MET A 10 -44.21 -2.87 0.42
CA MET A 10 -44.67 -4.23 0.79
C MET A 10 -43.95 -5.35 0.03
N THR A 11 -43.68 -5.17 -1.27
CA THR A 11 -42.96 -6.18 -2.06
C THR A 11 -41.51 -6.32 -1.61
N ALA A 12 -40.83 -5.21 -1.32
CA ALA A 12 -39.47 -5.21 -0.81
C ALA A 12 -39.39 -5.78 0.61
N TYR A 13 -40.44 -5.56 1.42
CA TYR A 13 -40.59 -6.20 2.73
C TYR A 13 -40.66 -7.72 2.62
N LEU A 14 -41.44 -8.25 1.66
CA LEU A 14 -41.57 -9.70 1.42
C LEU A 14 -40.32 -10.33 0.79
N SER A 15 -39.60 -9.62 -0.07
CA SER A 15 -38.35 -10.10 -0.66
C SER A 15 -37.15 -10.02 0.30
N GLY A 16 -37.27 -9.27 1.41
CA GLY A 16 -36.19 -9.03 2.36
C GLY A 16 -35.19 -7.97 1.91
N ASP A 17 -35.54 -7.16 0.89
CA ASP A 17 -34.66 -6.14 0.29
C ASP A 17 -34.74 -4.76 0.97
N LEU A 18 -35.41 -4.67 2.13
CA LEU A 18 -35.48 -3.42 2.92
C LEU A 18 -34.32 -3.27 3.89
N LEU A 19 -33.93 -2.01 4.13
CA LEU A 19 -33.05 -1.66 5.25
C LEU A 19 -33.77 -1.90 6.59
N ALA A 20 -33.01 -2.16 7.64
CA ALA A 20 -33.55 -2.50 8.97
C ALA A 20 -34.40 -1.38 9.61
N GLU A 21 -34.26 -0.13 9.15
CA GLU A 21 -35.07 1.00 9.61
C GLU A 21 -36.43 1.01 8.91
N ASP A 22 -36.45 0.83 7.59
CA ASP A 22 -37.67 0.76 6.77
C ASP A 22 -38.50 -0.47 7.13
N TYR A 23 -37.86 -1.62 7.35
CA TYR A 23 -38.54 -2.85 7.78
C TYR A 23 -39.35 -2.62 9.07
N ARG A 24 -38.73 -2.01 10.09
CA ARG A 24 -39.39 -1.69 11.36
C ARG A 24 -40.50 -0.66 11.19
N ALA A 25 -40.31 0.29 10.28
CA ALA A 25 -41.30 1.33 10.03
C ALA A 25 -42.55 0.76 9.35
N VAL A 26 -42.40 -0.19 8.41
CA VAL A 26 -43.50 -0.93 7.77
C VAL A 26 -44.23 -1.79 8.80
N GLU A 27 -43.49 -2.53 9.63
CA GLU A 27 -44.07 -3.39 10.68
C GLU A 27 -44.88 -2.57 11.71
N ALA A 28 -44.33 -1.44 12.16
CA ALA A 28 -45.02 -0.50 13.04
C ALA A 28 -46.31 0.02 12.38
N HIS A 29 -46.27 0.41 11.11
CA HIS A 29 -47.45 0.92 10.41
C HIS A 29 -48.53 -0.16 10.26
N VAL A 30 -48.18 -1.36 9.79
CA VAL A 30 -49.11 -2.49 9.60
C VAL A 30 -49.71 -2.98 10.94
N SER A 31 -48.95 -2.86 12.04
CA SER A 31 -49.48 -3.15 13.38
C SER A 31 -50.58 -2.17 13.80
N SER A 32 -50.52 -0.92 13.32
CA SER A 32 -51.45 0.16 13.67
C SER A 32 -52.58 0.39 12.65
N CYS A 33 -52.41 -0.03 11.40
CA CYS A 33 -53.31 0.24 10.28
C CYS A 33 -53.95 -1.03 9.74
N SER A 34 -55.27 -1.18 9.90
CA SER A 34 -56.00 -2.38 9.47
C SER A 34 -56.04 -2.56 7.96
N SER A 35 -56.11 -1.47 7.18
CA SER A 35 -56.15 -1.55 5.70
C SER A 35 -54.83 -2.07 5.14
N CYS A 36 -53.70 -1.53 5.62
CA CYS A 36 -52.37 -1.98 5.18
C CYS A 36 -52.07 -3.41 5.64
N ARG A 37 -52.67 -3.88 6.74
CA ARG A 37 -52.57 -5.28 7.16
C ARG A 37 -53.27 -6.25 6.21
N VAL A 38 -54.49 -5.93 5.81
CA VAL A 38 -55.26 -6.73 4.84
C VAL A 38 -54.54 -6.77 3.49
N GLU A 39 -53.98 -5.64 3.08
CA GLU A 39 -53.25 -5.55 1.84
C GLU A 39 -51.93 -6.33 1.87
N LEU A 40 -51.14 -6.23 2.94
CA LEU A 40 -49.93 -7.04 3.10
C LEU A 40 -50.24 -8.54 3.09
N ASP A 41 -51.34 -8.96 3.74
CA ASP A 41 -51.80 -10.36 3.71
C ASP A 41 -52.13 -10.82 2.28
N SER A 42 -52.76 -9.96 1.47
CA SER A 42 -53.02 -10.26 0.07
C SER A 42 -51.73 -10.42 -0.76
N PHE A 43 -50.71 -9.60 -0.51
CA PHE A 43 -49.39 -9.75 -1.12
C PHE A 43 -48.70 -11.04 -0.65
N HIS A 44 -48.83 -11.40 0.62
CA HIS A 44 -48.26 -12.63 1.18
C HIS A 44 -48.86 -13.88 0.51
N GLN A 45 -50.18 -13.92 0.35
CA GLN A 45 -50.88 -15.01 -0.35
C GLN A 45 -50.42 -15.14 -1.80
N LEU A 46 -50.24 -14.02 -2.50
CA LEU A 46 -49.70 -14.02 -3.87
C LEU A 46 -48.26 -14.53 -3.91
N TRP A 47 -47.43 -14.12 -2.95
CA TRP A 47 -46.03 -14.53 -2.84
C TRP A 47 -45.90 -16.04 -2.59
N GLU A 48 -46.74 -16.59 -1.70
CA GLU A 48 -46.81 -18.03 -1.45
C GLU A 48 -47.29 -18.82 -2.68
N ALA A 49 -48.28 -18.30 -3.41
CA ALA A 49 -48.76 -18.93 -4.63
C ALA A 49 -47.67 -18.99 -5.72
N LEU A 50 -46.84 -17.94 -5.83
CA LEU A 50 -45.68 -17.93 -6.72
C LEU A 50 -44.59 -18.89 -6.25
N ALA A 51 -44.34 -18.98 -4.94
CA ALA A 51 -43.38 -19.91 -4.37
C ALA A 51 -43.78 -21.38 -4.56
N ALA A 52 -45.09 -21.67 -4.61
CA ALA A 52 -45.63 -23.00 -4.89
C ALA A 52 -45.56 -23.39 -6.38
N PHE A 53 -45.13 -22.49 -7.27
CA PHE A 53 -45.03 -22.78 -8.68
C PHE A 53 -43.94 -23.84 -8.94
N PRO A 54 -44.19 -24.87 -9.76
CA PRO A 54 -43.23 -25.93 -10.01
C PRO A 54 -41.98 -25.36 -10.68
N VAL A 55 -40.89 -25.33 -9.94
CA VAL A 55 -39.58 -24.95 -10.46
C VAL A 55 -39.09 -26.12 -11.32
N GLY A 56 -38.96 -25.90 -12.62
CA GLY A 56 -38.37 -26.89 -13.53
C GLY A 56 -36.93 -27.20 -13.12
N SER A 57 -36.49 -28.44 -13.32
CA SER A 57 -35.09 -28.80 -13.06
C SER A 57 -34.17 -27.90 -13.90
N PRO A 58 -33.23 -27.16 -13.29
CA PRO A 58 -32.28 -26.38 -14.05
C PRO A 58 -31.44 -27.29 -14.96
N ASP A 59 -30.92 -26.72 -16.06
CA ASP A 59 -29.96 -27.41 -16.93
C ASP A 59 -28.81 -27.95 -16.06
N PRO A 60 -28.43 -29.24 -16.18
CA PRO A 60 -27.30 -29.83 -15.45
C PRO A 60 -25.97 -29.07 -15.58
N ASN A 61 -25.83 -28.24 -16.63
CA ASN A 61 -24.64 -27.42 -16.86
C ASN A 61 -24.78 -25.97 -16.38
N LEU A 62 -25.90 -25.57 -15.81
CA LEU A 62 -26.14 -24.20 -15.35
C LEU A 62 -25.08 -23.76 -14.33
N ASP A 63 -24.81 -24.60 -13.33
CA ASP A 63 -23.80 -24.33 -12.31
C ASP A 63 -22.42 -24.11 -12.94
N ARG A 64 -22.06 -24.96 -13.91
CA ARG A 64 -20.79 -24.85 -14.63
C ARG A 64 -20.71 -23.55 -15.41
N ARG A 65 -21.80 -23.11 -16.05
CA ARG A 65 -21.86 -21.86 -16.80
C ARG A 65 -21.78 -20.63 -15.88
N ILE A 66 -22.49 -20.65 -14.75
CA ILE A 66 -22.44 -19.58 -13.75
C ILE A 66 -21.03 -19.47 -13.17
N LEU A 67 -20.43 -20.58 -12.74
CA LEU A 67 -19.07 -20.60 -12.21
C LEU A 67 -18.03 -20.18 -13.26
N ALA A 68 -18.21 -20.56 -14.53
CA ALA A 68 -17.35 -20.10 -15.62
C ALA A 68 -17.45 -18.58 -15.81
N GLN A 69 -18.65 -18.00 -15.74
CA GLN A 69 -18.83 -16.56 -15.92
C GLN A 69 -18.33 -15.75 -14.73
N VAL A 70 -18.63 -16.18 -13.49
CA VAL A 70 -18.10 -15.56 -12.28
C VAL A 70 -16.57 -15.64 -12.24
N SER A 71 -15.99 -16.78 -12.62
CA SER A 71 -14.53 -16.90 -12.68
C SER A 71 -13.91 -16.01 -13.76
N ALA A 72 -14.55 -15.88 -14.93
CA ALA A 72 -14.09 -14.95 -15.97
C ALA A 72 -14.11 -13.49 -15.49
N GLU A 73 -15.19 -13.05 -14.84
CA GLU A 73 -15.31 -11.70 -14.27
C GLU A 73 -14.31 -11.45 -13.13
N LEU A 74 -14.08 -12.44 -12.26
CA LEU A 74 -13.07 -12.33 -11.21
C LEU A 74 -11.64 -12.30 -11.76
N LEU A 75 -11.39 -12.93 -12.91
CA LEU A 75 -10.11 -12.87 -13.60
C LEU A 75 -9.94 -11.51 -14.28
N ASP A 76 -10.97 -10.97 -14.93
CA ASP A 76 -10.97 -9.65 -15.55
C ASP A 76 -10.87 -8.51 -14.53
N ALA A 77 -11.54 -8.61 -13.38
CA ALA A 77 -11.41 -7.63 -12.28
C ALA A 77 -9.99 -7.59 -11.68
N ARG A 78 -9.19 -8.65 -11.89
CA ARG A 78 -7.77 -8.70 -11.51
C ARG A 78 -6.82 -8.15 -12.59
N THR A 79 -7.34 -7.66 -13.72
CA THR A 79 -6.53 -7.17 -14.85
C THR A 79 -6.10 -5.71 -14.74
N VAL A 80 -6.37 -4.99 -13.65
CA VAL A 80 -5.53 -3.81 -13.36
C VAL A 80 -4.11 -4.35 -13.27
N PRO A 81 -3.19 -3.99 -14.19
CA PRO A 81 -1.95 -4.72 -14.33
C PRO A 81 -1.19 -4.54 -13.03
N ALA A 82 -1.12 -5.60 -12.23
CA ALA A 82 -0.42 -5.59 -10.94
C ALA A 82 1.03 -5.10 -11.10
N ALA A 83 1.58 -5.22 -12.31
CA ALA A 83 2.84 -4.61 -12.70
C ALA A 83 2.86 -3.07 -12.59
N ALA A 84 1.83 -2.35 -13.07
CA ALA A 84 1.80 -0.88 -13.07
C ALA A 84 1.71 -0.31 -11.65
N ILE A 85 0.82 -0.86 -10.81
CA ILE A 85 0.72 -0.50 -9.38
C ILE A 85 2.03 -0.85 -8.64
N ARG A 86 2.66 -1.98 -8.98
CA ARG A 86 3.91 -2.45 -8.37
C ARG A 86 5.11 -1.57 -8.73
N TRP A 87 5.26 -1.14 -9.99
CA TRP A 87 6.33 -0.22 -10.39
C TRP A 87 6.11 1.20 -9.88
N TRP A 88 4.84 1.64 -9.79
CA TRP A 88 4.51 2.90 -9.11
C TRP A 88 4.87 2.88 -7.63
N GLY A 89 4.64 1.77 -6.93
CA GLY A 89 5.08 1.60 -5.54
C GLY A 89 6.60 1.76 -5.37
N ILE A 90 7.40 1.26 -6.32
CA ILE A 90 8.86 1.43 -6.33
C ILE A 90 9.24 2.90 -6.59
N ALA A 91 8.59 3.55 -7.57
CA ALA A 91 8.85 4.94 -7.90
C ALA A 91 8.51 5.87 -6.73
N VAL A 92 7.38 5.64 -6.06
CA VAL A 92 6.97 6.39 -4.86
C VAL A 92 7.93 6.14 -3.70
N ALA A 93 8.35 4.89 -3.47
CA ALA A 93 9.33 4.55 -2.44
C ALA A 93 10.68 5.24 -2.68
N ALA A 94 11.18 5.23 -3.93
CA ALA A 94 12.42 5.88 -4.31
C ALA A 94 12.33 7.41 -4.19
N LEU A 95 11.22 8.01 -4.63
CA LEU A 95 10.96 9.44 -4.48
C LEU A 95 10.86 9.86 -3.01
N ALA A 96 10.18 9.08 -2.18
CA ALA A 96 10.08 9.34 -0.74
C ALA A 96 11.46 9.26 -0.06
N ALA A 97 12.27 8.26 -0.39
CA ALA A 97 13.64 8.15 0.11
C ALA A 97 14.51 9.35 -0.32
N ALA A 98 14.43 9.74 -1.59
CA ALA A 98 15.15 10.90 -2.12
C ALA A 98 14.67 12.20 -1.46
N ALA A 99 13.36 12.40 -1.29
CA ALA A 99 12.79 13.57 -0.63
C ALA A 99 13.18 13.65 0.85
N LEU A 100 13.22 12.51 1.57
CA LEU A 100 13.68 12.46 2.94
C LEU A 100 15.17 12.86 3.04
N SER A 101 15.98 12.35 2.11
CA SER A 101 17.42 12.59 2.03
C SER A 101 17.76 14.05 1.67
N ILE A 102 17.08 14.62 0.67
CA ILE A 102 17.23 16.00 0.24
C ILE A 102 16.64 16.96 1.29
N GLY A 103 15.45 16.67 1.80
CA GLY A 103 14.80 17.48 2.84
C GLY A 103 15.64 17.56 4.11
N ASN A 104 16.20 16.45 4.56
CA ASN A 104 17.13 16.44 5.70
C ASN A 104 18.38 17.30 5.43
N SER A 105 18.89 17.30 4.19
CA SER A 105 20.05 18.10 3.78
C SER A 105 19.74 19.61 3.66
N VAL A 106 18.48 19.98 3.44
CA VAL A 106 18.05 21.38 3.40
C VAL A 106 17.72 21.90 4.79
N LEU A 107 17.10 21.08 5.65
CA LEU A 107 16.75 21.46 7.02
C LEU A 107 17.98 21.51 7.96
N LEU A 108 18.97 20.65 7.75
CA LEU A 108 20.23 20.66 8.49
C LEU A 108 21.31 21.23 7.57
N PRO A 109 21.81 22.45 7.82
CA PRO A 109 22.91 23.01 7.04
C PRO A 109 24.06 22.00 7.03
N TYR A 110 24.53 21.63 5.84
CA TYR A 110 25.54 20.58 5.69
C TYR A 110 26.78 20.86 6.55
N GLU A 111 27.11 22.13 6.77
CA GLU A 111 28.22 22.58 7.61
C GLU A 111 28.05 22.15 9.07
N VAL A 112 26.84 22.30 9.60
CA VAL A 112 26.52 21.92 10.98
C VAL A 112 26.51 20.41 11.11
N ALA A 113 25.84 19.70 10.19
CA ALA A 113 25.82 18.23 10.19
C ALA A 113 27.23 17.63 10.05
N PHE A 114 28.07 18.20 9.19
CA PHE A 114 29.44 17.75 8.95
C PHE A 114 30.37 18.03 10.14
N GLN A 115 30.28 19.22 10.75
CA GLN A 115 31.04 19.55 11.96
C GLN A 115 30.61 18.68 13.15
N TRP A 116 29.32 18.40 13.29
CA TRP A 116 28.81 17.53 14.36
C TRP A 116 29.24 16.08 14.16
N CYS A 117 29.12 15.57 12.92
CA CYS A 117 29.47 14.20 12.57
C CYS A 117 30.98 13.94 12.72
N SER A 118 31.83 14.85 12.21
CA SER A 118 33.30 14.74 12.35
C SER A 118 33.76 14.80 13.79
N ARG A 119 33.21 15.71 14.62
CA ARG A 119 33.52 15.76 16.07
C ARG A 119 33.05 14.52 16.81
N THR A 120 31.82 14.08 16.55
CA THR A 120 31.22 12.93 17.26
C THR A 120 31.93 11.63 16.90
N LEU A 121 32.24 11.41 15.63
CA LEU A 121 32.94 10.20 15.19
C LEU A 121 34.40 10.19 15.64
N ARG A 122 35.14 11.31 15.53
CA ARG A 122 36.52 11.38 16.05
C ARG A 122 36.61 11.25 17.58
N ALA A 123 35.51 11.54 18.30
CA ALA A 123 35.42 11.30 19.73
C ALA A 123 35.29 9.80 20.09
N TYR A 124 34.86 8.95 19.14
CA TYR A 124 34.90 7.50 19.32
C TYR A 124 36.31 6.98 19.00
N ALA A 125 36.93 6.28 19.96
CA ALA A 125 38.29 5.74 19.85
C ALA A 125 38.50 4.82 18.63
N LEU A 126 37.44 4.24 18.08
CA LEU A 126 37.45 3.44 16.84
C LEU A 126 37.81 4.23 15.57
N PHE A 127 37.63 5.56 15.56
CA PHE A 127 37.81 6.40 14.38
C PHE A 127 38.90 7.48 14.55
N ALA A 128 39.69 7.42 15.63
CA ALA A 128 40.72 8.42 15.91
C ALA A 128 41.86 8.45 14.86
N ASP A 129 42.17 7.30 14.24
CA ASP A 129 43.25 7.12 13.24
C ASP A 129 42.74 6.96 11.79
N VAL A 130 41.46 7.23 11.55
CA VAL A 130 40.85 6.97 10.24
C VAL A 130 41.20 8.09 9.25
N SER A 131 41.74 7.71 8.09
CA SER A 131 42.03 8.65 7.01
C SER A 131 40.77 9.41 6.59
N ASP A 132 40.92 10.69 6.21
CA ASP A 132 39.78 11.52 5.80
C ASP A 132 38.99 10.89 4.65
N THR A 133 39.66 10.18 3.72
CA THR A 133 39.02 9.44 2.64
C THR A 133 38.07 8.34 3.15
N SER A 134 38.50 7.55 4.13
CA SER A 134 37.67 6.50 4.73
C SER A 134 36.48 7.06 5.50
N PHE A 135 36.64 8.25 6.09
CA PHE A 135 35.54 8.94 6.77
C PHE A 135 34.39 9.29 5.80
N PHE A 136 34.70 9.89 4.64
CA PHE A 136 33.69 10.20 3.63
C PHE A 136 32.98 8.96 3.08
N PHE A 137 33.69 7.83 2.96
CA PHE A 137 33.09 6.56 2.58
C PHE A 137 32.04 6.09 3.59
N VAL A 138 32.36 6.15 4.90
CA VAL A 138 31.44 5.72 5.96
C VAL A 138 30.21 6.63 5.99
N VAL A 139 30.41 7.95 5.93
CA VAL A 139 29.31 8.91 5.89
C VAL A 139 28.40 8.66 4.67
N GLY A 140 28.98 8.48 3.49
CA GLY A 140 28.24 8.14 2.28
C GLY A 140 27.46 6.84 2.43
N THR A 141 28.07 5.83 3.05
CA THR A 141 27.42 4.53 3.33
C THR A 141 26.18 4.71 4.19
N PHE A 142 26.27 5.44 5.31
CA PHE A 142 25.10 5.71 6.15
C PHE A 142 24.03 6.52 5.41
N TYR A 143 24.46 7.51 4.63
CA TYR A 143 23.57 8.37 3.87
C TYR A 143 22.73 7.61 2.83
N GLY A 144 23.32 6.61 2.16
CA GLY A 144 22.59 5.71 1.26
C GLY A 144 21.77 4.63 1.99
N LEU A 145 22.32 4.09 3.08
CA LEU A 145 21.75 2.93 3.77
C LEU A 145 20.47 3.26 4.53
N VAL A 146 20.50 4.28 5.38
CA VAL A 146 19.40 4.59 6.32
C VAL A 146 18.06 4.83 5.62
N PRO A 147 17.94 5.74 4.62
CA PRO A 147 16.64 6.01 4.00
C PRO A 147 16.08 4.78 3.26
N LEU A 148 16.93 4.05 2.53
CA LEU A 148 16.49 2.86 1.79
C LEU A 148 16.16 1.68 2.70
N LEU A 149 16.86 1.53 3.83
CA LEU A 149 16.54 0.52 4.84
C LEU A 149 15.18 0.82 5.49
N VAL A 150 14.92 2.06 5.89
CA VAL A 150 13.64 2.48 6.48
C VAL A 150 12.49 2.28 5.48
N VAL A 151 12.64 2.79 4.25
CA VAL A 151 11.62 2.64 3.21
C VAL A 151 11.41 1.18 2.84
N GLY A 152 12.47 0.39 2.73
CA GLY A 152 12.38 -1.04 2.43
C GLY A 152 11.67 -1.84 3.53
N LEU A 153 11.90 -1.51 4.80
CA LEU A 153 11.20 -2.14 5.93
C LEU A 153 9.70 -1.83 5.93
N LEU A 154 9.32 -0.60 5.58
CA LEU A 154 7.92 -0.16 5.53
C LEU A 154 7.18 -0.69 4.29
N SER A 155 7.82 -0.61 3.12
CA SER A 155 7.21 -0.96 1.84
C SER A 155 7.36 -2.44 1.46
N GLY A 156 8.25 -3.18 2.12
CA GLY A 156 8.49 -4.61 1.88
C GLY A 156 7.25 -5.48 2.09
N TRP A 157 6.30 -5.06 2.94
CA TRP A 157 5.02 -5.76 3.08
C TRP A 157 4.15 -5.67 1.82
N LEU A 158 4.11 -4.50 1.17
CA LEU A 158 3.37 -4.26 -0.08
C LEU A 158 3.99 -4.98 -1.28
N LEU A 159 5.32 -5.09 -1.30
CA LEU A 159 6.11 -5.59 -2.43
C LEU A 159 6.62 -7.03 -2.20
N ARG A 160 5.71 -7.94 -1.84
CA ARG A 160 6.01 -9.32 -1.41
C ARG A 160 6.69 -10.20 -2.47
N THR A 161 6.61 -9.83 -3.75
CA THR A 161 7.16 -10.60 -4.86
C THR A 161 8.59 -10.16 -5.20
N ARG A 162 9.58 -11.06 -5.14
CA ARG A 162 11.00 -10.79 -5.54
C ARG A 162 11.64 -9.56 -4.84
N PRO A 163 11.84 -9.59 -3.51
CA PRO A 163 12.39 -8.47 -2.74
C PRO A 163 13.75 -7.99 -3.24
N LEU A 164 14.60 -8.89 -3.76
CA LEU A 164 15.92 -8.55 -4.27
C LEU A 164 15.84 -7.63 -5.50
N ILE A 165 14.92 -7.88 -6.43
CA ILE A 165 14.79 -7.07 -7.66
C ILE A 165 14.23 -5.69 -7.31
N HIS A 166 13.27 -5.62 -6.38
CA HIS A 166 12.69 -4.35 -5.96
C HIS A 166 13.68 -3.52 -5.15
N GLY A 167 14.45 -4.15 -4.26
CA GLY A 167 15.51 -3.50 -3.50
C GLY A 167 16.60 -2.91 -4.41
N THR A 168 17.06 -3.66 -5.42
CA THR A 168 18.05 -3.15 -6.39
C THR A 168 17.50 -2.03 -7.26
N ALA A 169 16.26 -2.16 -7.76
CA ALA A 169 15.61 -1.11 -8.55
C ALA A 169 15.42 0.20 -7.75
N ALA A 170 15.00 0.11 -6.49
CA ALA A 170 14.88 1.27 -5.60
C ALA A 170 16.25 1.91 -5.31
N SER A 171 17.29 1.10 -5.12
CA SER A 171 18.67 1.57 -4.91
C SER A 171 19.21 2.34 -6.12
N LEU A 172 18.98 1.81 -7.33
CA LEU A 172 19.38 2.47 -8.57
C LEU A 172 18.63 3.79 -8.76
N ALA A 173 17.31 3.79 -8.56
CA ALA A 173 16.50 4.99 -8.65
C ALA A 173 16.97 6.07 -7.64
N PHE A 174 17.22 5.68 -6.39
CA PHE A 174 17.76 6.58 -5.37
C PHE A 174 19.11 7.19 -5.79
N ALA A 175 20.05 6.37 -6.28
CA ALA A 175 21.35 6.86 -6.74
C ALA A 175 21.22 7.85 -7.91
N VAL A 176 20.31 7.62 -8.86
CA VAL A 176 20.05 8.53 -9.99
C VAL A 176 19.59 9.91 -9.53
N PHE A 177 18.77 10.00 -8.48
CA PHE A 177 18.30 11.28 -7.95
C PHE A 177 19.33 11.96 -7.03
N VAL A 178 20.03 11.18 -6.21
CA VAL A 178 20.89 11.71 -5.15
C VAL A 178 22.29 12.08 -5.64
N LEU A 179 22.88 11.29 -6.56
CA LEU A 179 24.25 11.56 -7.01
C LEU A 179 24.42 12.92 -7.71
N PRO A 180 23.53 13.37 -8.62
CA PRO A 180 23.64 14.70 -9.22
C PRO A 180 23.58 15.82 -8.17
N TYR A 181 22.69 15.68 -7.18
CA TYR A 181 22.58 16.62 -6.06
C TYR A 181 23.88 16.68 -5.26
N VAL A 182 24.44 15.52 -4.90
CA VAL A 182 25.72 15.44 -4.17
C VAL A 182 26.87 16.05 -4.98
N ILE A 183 26.94 15.80 -6.29
CA ILE A 183 27.98 16.40 -7.15
C ILE A 183 27.91 17.92 -7.13
N ILE A 184 26.70 18.49 -7.23
CA ILE A 184 26.51 19.96 -7.24
C ILE A 184 26.90 20.56 -5.88
N VAL A 185 26.37 20.00 -4.79
CA VAL A 185 26.59 20.52 -3.43
C VAL A 185 28.03 20.33 -2.98
N CYS A 186 28.66 19.21 -3.33
CA CYS A 186 30.04 18.87 -2.95
C CYS A 186 31.08 19.30 -3.98
N SER A 187 30.73 20.13 -4.95
CA SER A 187 31.66 20.57 -6.02
C SER A 187 32.89 21.33 -5.50
N ALA A 188 32.81 21.91 -4.30
CA ALA A 188 33.93 22.58 -3.64
C ALA A 188 34.93 21.63 -2.95
N LEU A 189 34.60 20.34 -2.78
CA LEU A 189 35.46 19.35 -2.15
C LEU A 189 36.49 18.77 -3.14
N PRO A 190 37.69 18.39 -2.67
CA PRO A 190 38.65 17.64 -3.47
C PRO A 190 38.02 16.38 -4.10
N ALA A 191 38.34 16.12 -5.38
CA ALA A 191 37.74 15.04 -6.16
C ALA A 191 37.83 13.66 -5.47
N VAL A 192 38.92 13.38 -4.75
CA VAL A 192 39.13 12.11 -4.03
C VAL A 192 38.08 11.91 -2.94
N PHE A 193 37.69 12.97 -2.22
CA PHE A 193 36.69 12.88 -1.15
C PHE A 193 35.28 12.73 -1.71
N THR A 194 34.96 13.48 -2.78
CA THR A 194 33.67 13.35 -3.48
C THR A 194 33.50 11.96 -4.06
N LEU A 195 34.54 11.38 -4.68
CA LEU A 195 34.50 10.01 -5.17
C LEU A 195 34.28 9.01 -4.03
N SER A 196 35.00 9.14 -2.91
CA SER A 196 34.84 8.27 -1.75
C SER A 196 33.41 8.31 -1.19
N LEU A 197 32.84 9.52 -1.08
CA LEU A 197 31.46 9.74 -0.66
C LEU A 197 30.46 9.08 -1.63
N MET A 198 30.64 9.25 -2.94
CA MET A 198 29.77 8.64 -3.95
C MET A 198 29.81 7.12 -3.90
N VAL A 199 30.99 6.51 -3.78
CA VAL A 199 31.12 5.06 -3.64
C VAL A 199 30.41 4.59 -2.37
N GLY A 200 30.60 5.29 -1.25
CA GLY A 200 29.87 5.04 -0.01
C GLY A 200 28.36 5.06 -0.21
N ILE A 201 27.82 6.09 -0.87
CA ILE A 201 26.38 6.22 -1.13
C ILE A 201 25.86 5.03 -1.94
N VAL A 202 26.56 4.60 -2.98
CA VAL A 202 26.14 3.47 -3.81
C VAL A 202 26.15 2.16 -3.00
N VAL A 203 27.21 1.92 -2.22
CA VAL A 203 27.32 0.73 -1.36
C VAL A 203 26.24 0.71 -0.29
N GLY A 204 26.04 1.85 0.38
CA GLY A 204 24.99 2.06 1.37
C GLY A 204 23.60 1.85 0.78
N ALA A 205 23.33 2.43 -0.39
CA ALA A 205 22.05 2.31 -1.05
C ALA A 205 21.73 0.85 -1.42
N LEU A 206 22.67 0.13 -2.04
CA LEU A 206 22.47 -1.27 -2.41
C LEU A 206 22.24 -2.15 -1.17
N SER A 207 23.04 -1.99 -0.13
CA SER A 207 22.90 -2.77 1.11
C SER A 207 21.59 -2.45 1.85
N GLY A 208 21.25 -1.18 1.99
CA GLY A 208 20.00 -0.71 2.60
C GLY A 208 18.76 -1.12 1.81
N GLY A 209 18.79 -0.99 0.48
CA GLY A 209 17.68 -1.36 -0.40
C GLY A 209 17.45 -2.86 -0.44
N VAL A 210 18.49 -3.66 -0.71
CA VAL A 210 18.35 -5.13 -0.74
C VAL A 210 17.99 -5.67 0.65
N GLY A 211 18.70 -5.23 1.69
CA GLY A 211 18.50 -5.68 3.07
C GLY A 211 17.14 -5.24 3.64
N GLY A 212 16.76 -3.98 3.43
CA GLY A 212 15.50 -3.41 3.92
C GLY A 212 14.28 -4.09 3.31
N PHE A 213 14.25 -4.24 1.97
CA PHE A 213 13.13 -4.91 1.29
C PHE A 213 13.06 -6.41 1.63
N TRP A 214 14.21 -7.09 1.72
CA TRP A 214 14.24 -8.49 2.14
C TRP A 214 13.73 -8.66 3.57
N ALA A 215 14.27 -7.90 4.54
CA ALA A 215 13.84 -7.95 5.93
C ALA A 215 12.35 -7.58 6.09
N GLY A 216 11.89 -6.57 5.36
CA GLY A 216 10.48 -6.16 5.32
C GLY A 216 9.55 -7.29 4.89
N THR A 217 9.90 -8.02 3.82
CA THR A 217 9.06 -9.17 3.39
C THR A 217 9.01 -10.32 4.39
N HIS A 218 10.09 -10.55 5.16
CA HIS A 218 10.19 -11.65 6.12
C HIS A 218 9.57 -11.32 7.48
N ARG A 219 9.67 -10.08 7.95
CA ARG A 219 9.10 -9.63 9.24
C ARG A 219 7.60 -9.89 9.36
N TRP A 220 6.86 -9.73 8.25
CA TRP A 220 5.41 -9.93 8.21
C TRP A 220 4.97 -11.38 7.93
N ARG A 221 5.89 -12.31 7.68
CA ARG A 221 5.56 -13.74 7.60
C ARG A 221 5.45 -14.41 8.97
N LEU A 222 6.03 -13.81 10.01
CA LEU A 222 6.02 -14.36 11.38
C LEU A 222 4.85 -13.85 12.22
N ALA A 223 4.03 -12.92 11.69
CA ALA A 223 2.91 -12.29 12.40
C ALA A 223 1.54 -12.92 12.07
N HIS A 224 1.51 -13.95 11.23
CA HIS A 224 0.33 -14.74 10.85
C HIS A 224 0.68 -16.22 10.85
#